data_AF-A0A9J6G3C7-F1
#
_entry.id   AF-A0A9J6G3C7-F1
#
_cell.length_a   1.000
_cell.length_b   1.000
_cell.length_c   1.000
_cell.angle_alpha   90.00
_cell.angle_beta   90.00
_cell.angle_gamma   90.00
#
_symmetry.space_group_name_H-M   'P 1'
#
loop_
_entity.id
_entity.type
_entity.pdbx_description
1 polymer ?
#
loop_
_entity_poly.entity_id
_entity_poly.type
_entity_poly.pdbx_seq_one_letter_code
_entity_poly.pdbx_strand_id
1 'polypeptide(L)'
;MRYRRFLVANALVDSLPIIYCNDGFCELVGWTRAELMQRSCLCDFLHGPLTDPDAVAAFRDALDNMVERQTELLYYRKDGT
;
A
#
# COMPACT_ATOMS: atom_id res chain seq x y z
N MET A 1 -1.01 -22.65 -7.73
CA MET A 1 -0.22 -21.83 -6.79
C MET A 1 -0.76 -20.41 -6.84
N ARG A 2 -1.15 -19.82 -5.70
CA ARG A 2 -1.80 -18.50 -5.66
C ARG A 2 -0.71 -17.42 -5.80
N TYR A 3 -0.72 -16.68 -6.90
CA TYR A 3 0.24 -15.60 -7.15
C TYR A 3 -0.05 -14.44 -6.17
N ARG A 4 0.78 -14.29 -5.14
CA ARG A 4 0.62 -13.24 -4.11
C ARG A 4 1.26 -11.95 -4.60
N ARG A 5 0.62 -10.82 -4.33
CA ARG A 5 1.09 -9.47 -4.66
C ARG A 5 1.18 -8.72 -3.35
N PHE A 6 2.39 -8.38 -2.92
CA PHE A 6 2.61 -7.84 -1.58
C PHE A 6 3.86 -6.97 -1.50
N LEU A 7 3.86 -6.11 -0.48
CA LEU A 7 4.99 -5.35 0.00
C LEU A 7 5.23 -5.64 1.48
N VAL A 8 6.39 -5.27 1.98
CA VAL A 8 6.74 -5.32 3.41
C VAL A 8 7.30 -3.96 3.80
N ALA A 9 6.92 -3.48 4.97
CA ALA A 9 7.31 -2.18 5.50
C ALA A 9 8.00 -2.31 6.85
N ASN A 10 8.82 -1.33 7.20
CA ASN A 10 9.45 -1.26 8.52
C ASN A 10 8.54 -0.53 9.51
N ALA A 11 7.93 -1.27 10.43
CA ALA A 11 7.04 -0.72 11.46
C ALA A 11 7.76 0.06 12.57
N LEU A 12 9.10 0.05 12.61
CA LEU A 12 9.91 0.72 13.64
C LEU A 12 10.34 2.14 13.24
N VAL A 13 9.91 2.63 12.08
CA VAL A 13 10.23 3.96 11.56
C VAL A 13 8.92 4.69 11.33
N ASP A 14 8.81 5.93 11.82
CA ASP A 14 7.57 6.72 11.82
C ASP A 14 6.88 6.83 10.45
N SER A 15 7.64 6.83 9.35
CA SER A 15 7.09 6.89 7.99
C SER A 15 6.52 5.56 7.47
N LEU A 16 6.71 4.47 8.21
CA LEU A 16 6.39 3.09 7.83
C LEU A 16 6.92 2.75 6.42
N PRO A 17 8.23 2.92 6.16
CA PRO A 17 8.76 2.87 4.81
C PRO A 17 8.72 1.44 4.25
N ILE A 18 8.36 1.32 2.97
CA ILE A 18 8.42 0.08 2.21
C ILE A 18 9.89 -0.35 2.09
N ILE A 19 10.20 -1.52 2.62
CA ILE A 19 11.52 -2.16 2.58
C ILE A 19 11.60 -3.33 1.59
N TYR A 20 10.46 -3.79 1.09
CA TYR A 20 10.40 -4.79 0.04
C TYR A 20 9.08 -4.68 -0.74
N CYS A 21 9.13 -4.97 -2.04
CA CYS A 21 7.96 -5.06 -2.90
C CYS A 21 8.22 -6.08 -4.00
N ASN A 22 7.31 -7.05 -4.17
CA ASN A 22 7.45 -8.05 -5.23
C ASN A 22 7.00 -7.51 -6.60
N ASP A 23 7.37 -8.20 -7.68
CA ASP A 23 7.02 -7.77 -9.05
C ASP A 23 5.51 -7.71 -9.25
N GLY A 24 4.78 -8.69 -8.69
CA GLY A 24 3.32 -8.73 -8.80
C GLY A 24 2.60 -7.52 -8.17
N PHE A 25 3.14 -6.93 -7.09
CA PHE A 25 2.59 -5.69 -6.56
C PHE A 25 2.96 -4.49 -7.44
N CYS A 26 4.21 -4.43 -7.96
CA CYS A 26 4.62 -3.39 -8.90
C CYS A 26 3.70 -3.36 -10.14
N GLU A 27 3.45 -4.53 -10.72
CA GLU A 27 2.53 -4.74 -11.84
C GLU A 27 1.10 -4.32 -11.49
N LEU A 28 0.61 -4.63 -10.29
CA LEU A 28 -0.74 -4.29 -9.84
C LEU A 28 -0.98 -2.78 -9.80
N VAL A 29 -0.02 -2.00 -9.33
CA VAL A 29 -0.18 -0.55 -9.13
C VAL A 29 0.38 0.29 -10.29
N GLY A 30 1.18 -0.31 -11.17
CA GLY A 30 1.81 0.38 -12.31
C GLY A 30 3.00 1.26 -11.92
N TRP A 31 3.62 1.00 -10.76
CA TRP A 31 4.81 1.70 -10.27
C TRP A 31 6.01 0.78 -10.29
N THR A 32 7.18 1.32 -10.61
CA THR A 32 8.42 0.55 -10.52
C THR A 32 8.82 0.34 -9.06
N ARG A 33 9.54 -0.75 -8.78
CA ARG A 33 10.09 -1.01 -7.44
C ARG A 33 10.89 0.19 -6.91
N ALA A 34 11.74 0.78 -7.75
CA ALA A 34 12.57 1.93 -7.35
C ALA A 34 11.75 3.12 -6.88
N GLU A 35 10.56 3.33 -7.45
CA GLU A 35 9.68 4.41 -7.02
C GLU A 35 8.89 4.08 -5.76
N LEU A 36 8.63 2.79 -5.49
CA LEU A 36 7.88 2.32 -4.31
C LEU A 36 8.74 2.22 -3.05
N MET A 37 10.00 1.81 -3.18
CA MET A 37 10.89 1.64 -2.04
C MET A 37 11.03 2.95 -1.25
N GLN A 38 11.08 2.85 0.08
CA GLN A 38 11.17 3.96 1.02
C GLN A 38 9.97 4.91 1.09
N ARG A 39 8.94 4.75 0.24
CA ARG A 39 7.65 5.42 0.44
C ARG A 39 6.90 4.78 1.61
N SER A 40 5.95 5.50 2.17
CA SER A 40 5.06 4.96 3.20
C SER A 40 4.23 3.80 2.66
N CYS A 41 4.04 2.77 3.47
CA CYS A 41 3.15 1.63 3.17
C CYS A 41 1.66 1.99 3.17
N LEU A 42 1.31 3.20 3.60
CA LEU A 42 -0.03 3.77 3.47
C LEU A 42 -0.46 3.97 2.01
N CYS A 43 0.49 3.99 1.06
CA CYS A 43 0.21 4.07 -0.38
C CYS A 43 -0.75 5.22 -0.77
N ASP A 44 -0.67 6.34 -0.06
CA ASP A 44 -1.50 7.54 -0.27
C ASP A 44 -1.41 8.12 -1.69
N PHE A 45 -0.25 7.98 -2.33
CA PHE A 45 -0.02 8.33 -3.74
C PHE A 45 -0.83 7.47 -4.74
N LEU A 46 -1.47 6.38 -4.30
CA LEU A 46 -2.39 5.57 -5.09
C LEU A 46 -3.86 5.91 -4.85
N HIS A 47 -4.17 6.84 -3.93
CA HIS A 47 -5.54 7.26 -3.68
C HIS A 47 -6.06 8.16 -4.81
N GLY A 48 -7.38 8.21 -4.97
CA GLY A 48 -8.04 9.10 -5.92
C GLY A 48 -9.49 9.39 -5.53
N PRO A 49 -10.28 9.98 -6.45
CA PRO A 49 -11.57 10.58 -6.12
C PRO A 49 -12.61 9.65 -5.49
N LEU A 50 -12.53 8.35 -5.78
CA LEU A 50 -13.45 7.33 -5.26
C LEU A 50 -12.80 6.43 -4.19
N THR A 51 -11.58 6.74 -3.74
CA THR A 51 -10.99 6.04 -2.60
C THR A 51 -11.80 6.38 -1.35
N ASP A 52 -12.39 5.35 -0.73
CA ASP A 52 -13.22 5.51 0.47
C ASP A 52 -12.37 6.01 1.67
N PRO A 53 -12.65 7.20 2.21
CA PRO A 53 -11.91 7.75 3.35
C PRO A 53 -12.07 6.89 4.62
N ASP A 54 -13.19 6.20 4.81
CA ASP A 54 -13.41 5.35 5.98
C ASP A 54 -12.56 4.08 5.92
N ALA A 55 -12.38 3.52 4.71
CA ALA A 55 -11.46 2.40 4.48
C ALA A 55 -10.00 2.82 4.73
N VAL A 56 -9.60 4.02 4.29
CA VAL A 56 -8.26 4.58 4.59
C VAL A 56 -8.06 4.75 6.09
N ALA A 57 -9.06 5.30 6.80
CA ALA A 57 -9.00 5.47 8.24
C ALA A 57 -8.88 4.14 8.97
N ALA A 58 -9.65 3.13 8.57
CA ALA A 58 -9.57 1.78 9.14
C ALA A 58 -8.22 1.10 8.89
N PHE A 59 -7.59 1.35 7.73
CA PHE A 59 -6.27 0.83 7.44
C PHE A 59 -5.17 1.52 8.28
N ARG A 60 -5.25 2.85 8.44
CA ARG A 60 -4.35 3.62 9.31
C ARG A 60 -4.45 3.17 10.76
N ASP A 61 -5.67 3.08 11.29
CA ASP A 61 -5.93 2.64 12.66
C ASP A 61 -5.36 1.24 12.92
N ALA A 62 -5.44 0.32 11.95
CA ALA A 62 -4.85 -1.00 12.08
C ALA A 62 -3.32 -0.98 12.19
N LEU A 63 -2.65 -0.09 11.45
CA LEU A 63 -1.20 0.10 11.52
C LEU A 63 -0.78 0.74 12.85
N ASP A 64 -1.48 1.80 13.27
CA ASP A 64 -1.20 2.52 14.51
C ASP A 64 -1.36 1.63 15.74
N ASN A 65 -2.34 0.73 15.73
CA ASN A 65 -2.59 -0.22 16.83
C ASN A 65 -1.88 -1.57 16.65
N MET A 66 -1.11 -1.77 15.57
CA MET A 66 -0.38 -3.00 15.25
C MET A 66 -1.27 -4.26 15.24
N VAL A 67 -2.47 -4.16 14.68
CA VAL A 67 -3.45 -5.26 14.61
C VAL A 67 -3.59 -5.81 13.19
N GLU A 68 -3.79 -7.12 13.08
CA GLU A 68 -4.14 -7.74 11.80
C GLU A 68 -5.52 -7.29 11.35
N ARG A 69 -5.63 -6.80 10.11
CA ARG A 69 -6.86 -6.29 9.54
C ARG A 69 -6.94 -6.63 8.06
N GLN A 70 -8.14 -6.98 7.62
CA GLN A 70 -8.50 -7.04 6.21
C GLN A 70 -9.39 -5.84 5.88
N THR A 71 -9.01 -5.07 4.86
CA THR A 71 -9.73 -3.89 4.38
C THR A 71 -9.71 -3.91 2.85
N GLU A 72 -10.80 -3.45 2.23
CA GLU A 72 -10.86 -3.21 0.79
C GLU A 72 -10.60 -1.73 0.52
N LEU A 73 -9.63 -1.44 -0.36
CA LEU A 73 -9.23 -0.09 -0.73
C LEU A 73 -9.21 0.04 -2.25
N LEU A 74 -9.79 1.12 -2.76
CA LEU A 74 -9.70 1.46 -4.17
C LEU A 74 -8.43 2.26 -4.44
N TYR A 75 -7.53 1.68 -5.21
CA TYR A 75 -6.30 2.33 -5.68
C TYR A 75 -6.37 2.63 -7.17
N TYR A 76 -5.73 3.73 -7.54
CA TYR A 76 -5.57 4.19 -8.90
C TYR A 76 -4.18 3.83 -9.39
N ARG A 77 -4.12 3.20 -10.56
CA ARG A 77 -2.83 2.90 -11.20
C ARG A 77 -2.17 4.18 -11.64
N LYS A 78 -0.83 4.18 -11.69
CA LYS A 78 -0.03 5.34 -12.10
C LYS A 78 -0.44 5.92 -13.46
N ASP A 79 -0.79 5.04 -14.39
CA ASP A 79 -1.19 5.37 -15.76
C ASP A 79 -2.68 5.67 -15.90
N GLY A 80 -3.46 5.65 -14.81
CA GLY A 80 -4.90 5.90 -14.81
C GLY A 80 -5.76 4.76 -15.37
N THR A 81 -5.18 3.57 -15.58
CA THR A 81 -5.91 2.37 -15.97
C THR A 81 -6.58 1.65 -14.80
#